data_AF-A0A0G2F029-F1
#
_entry.id   AF-A0A0G2F029-F1
#
_cell.length_a   1.000
_cell.length_b   1.000
_cell.length_c   1.000
_cell.angle_alpha   90.00
_cell.angle_beta   90.00
_cell.angle_gamma   90.00
#
_symmetry.space_group_name_H-M   'P 1'
#
loop_
_entity.id
_entity.type
_entity.pdbx_description
1 polymer ?
#
loop_
_entity_poly.entity_id
_entity_poly.type
_entity_poly.pdbx_seq_one_letter_code
_entity_poly.pdbx_strand_id
1 'polypeptide(L)'
;MRSARDARASWELLEQAKSLADLRAAVGLGSAPATLVSGQRSACWKAFLLFENVDHAEWPSTLAESRSVYDSLRAHFLRAIENPDELESALDPLSENDESPWVGLRKDEALRAEIFQDVDRCMPDNTYFRQPDTQRMLLDILFIFCKLNPDVGYRQGMHEVLAPILWVVERDAVDPKAAGVDNRTQHKDLLLDMCDSRFIEHDTFTLFGLVMQNAKAYYEPSKTKQSSDAPMLVKCRHIFERLLPKADPELADHLKEIEVAPQMFLM
;
A
#
# COMPACT_ATOMS: atom_id res chain seq x y z
N MET A 1 1.85 17.07 -4.75
CA MET A 1 3.04 17.14 -5.60
C MET A 1 4.03 18.16 -5.08
N ARG A 2 5.31 17.80 -5.10
CA ARG A 2 6.46 18.57 -4.63
C ARG A 2 7.15 19.28 -5.79
N SER A 3 7.80 20.41 -5.52
CA SER A 3 8.64 21.06 -6.53
C SER A 3 9.93 20.25 -6.76
N ALA A 4 10.44 20.25 -8.00
CA ALA A 4 11.70 19.59 -8.32
C ALA A 4 12.89 20.17 -7.53
N ARG A 5 12.86 21.47 -7.23
CA ARG A 5 13.89 22.14 -6.41
C ARG A 5 13.93 21.58 -4.99
N ASP A 6 12.77 21.47 -4.35
CA ASP A 6 12.69 20.96 -2.97
C ASP A 6 13.07 19.47 -2.95
N ALA A 7 12.61 18.71 -3.95
CA ALA A 7 12.97 17.30 -4.09
C ALA A 7 14.50 17.12 -4.17
N ARG A 8 15.19 17.92 -5.00
CA ARG A 8 16.65 17.86 -5.15
C ARG A 8 17.41 18.17 -3.86
N ALA A 9 17.03 19.24 -3.15
CA ALA A 9 17.68 19.62 -1.89
C ALA A 9 17.61 18.50 -0.84
N SER A 10 16.54 17.72 -0.90
CA SER A 10 16.35 16.56 -0.05
C SER A 10 17.16 15.34 -0.50
N TRP A 11 17.16 15.06 -1.80
CA TRP A 11 17.79 13.89 -2.41
C TRP A 11 19.29 13.74 -2.11
N GLU A 12 20.02 14.84 -1.97
CA GLU A 12 21.44 14.85 -1.61
C GLU A 12 21.73 14.07 -0.31
N LEU A 13 20.78 14.01 0.62
CA LEU A 13 20.93 13.26 1.87
C LEU A 13 20.78 11.75 1.65
N LEU A 14 19.91 11.33 0.72
CA LEU A 14 19.72 9.93 0.35
C LEU A 14 20.92 9.41 -0.42
N GLU A 15 21.52 10.22 -1.30
CA GLU A 15 22.76 9.87 -2.03
C GLU A 15 23.98 9.64 -1.15
N GLN A 16 23.98 10.18 0.07
CA GLN A 16 25.08 9.98 1.01
C GLN A 16 25.03 8.62 1.73
N ALA A 17 23.89 7.91 1.69
CA ALA A 17 23.75 6.61 2.32
C ALA A 17 24.51 5.54 1.52
N LYS A 18 25.49 4.88 2.16
CA LYS A 18 26.30 3.81 1.53
C LYS A 18 25.81 2.41 1.88
N SER A 19 24.86 2.32 2.79
CA SER A 19 24.22 1.08 3.21
C SER A 19 22.80 1.34 3.71
N LEU A 20 21.97 0.29 3.77
CA LEU A 20 20.66 0.37 4.43
C LEU A 20 20.78 0.70 5.93
N ALA A 21 21.92 0.39 6.57
CA ALA A 21 22.16 0.77 7.96
C ALA A 21 22.31 2.29 8.12
N ASP A 22 23.03 2.93 7.19
CA ASP A 22 23.16 4.39 7.15
C ASP A 22 21.78 5.03 6.93
N LEU A 23 21.00 4.49 5.98
CA LEU A 23 19.65 4.99 5.72
C LEU A 23 18.73 4.83 6.93
N ARG A 24 18.79 3.69 7.64
CA ARG A 24 18.04 3.46 8.90
C ARG A 24 18.41 4.47 9.98
N ALA A 25 19.70 4.76 10.15
CA ALA A 25 20.17 5.76 11.10
C ALA A 25 19.66 7.16 10.72
N ALA A 26 19.71 7.50 9.44
CA ALA A 26 19.32 8.81 8.93
C ALA A 26 17.81 9.09 9.04
N VAL A 27 16.96 8.06 8.95
CA VAL A 27 15.51 8.17 9.21
C VAL A 27 15.14 8.07 10.70
N GLY A 28 16.12 7.96 11.60
CA GLY A 28 15.90 7.91 13.05
C GLY A 28 15.39 6.57 13.59
N LEU A 29 15.62 5.47 12.88
CA LEU A 29 15.36 4.11 13.39
C LEU A 29 16.50 3.59 14.31
N GLY A 30 17.48 4.44 14.63
CA GLY A 30 18.53 4.20 15.61
C GLY A 30 18.52 5.24 16.72
N SER A 31 19.59 5.31 17.52
CA SER A 31 19.70 6.26 18.65
C SER A 31 19.94 7.72 18.23
N ALA A 32 19.99 8.02 16.93
CA ALA A 32 20.30 9.34 16.39
C ALA A 32 19.02 10.11 15.99
N PRO A 33 19.01 11.45 16.11
CA PRO A 33 17.89 12.27 15.64
C PRO A 33 17.74 12.13 14.12
N ALA A 34 16.50 12.00 13.66
CA ALA A 34 16.20 11.79 12.24
C ALA A 34 16.58 13.04 11.42
N THR A 35 17.42 12.84 10.41
CA THR A 35 17.86 13.88 9.47
C THR A 35 17.08 13.85 8.16
N LEU A 36 16.54 12.68 7.78
CA LEU A 36 15.69 12.45 6.62
C LEU A 36 14.23 12.25 7.05
N VAL A 37 13.48 13.35 7.22
CA VAL A 37 12.06 13.26 7.67
C VAL A 37 11.07 13.91 6.71
N SER A 38 11.48 14.89 5.89
CA SER A 38 10.57 15.61 5.01
C SER A 38 10.86 15.37 3.53
N GLY A 39 9.84 14.90 2.80
CA GLY A 39 9.83 14.87 1.34
C GLY A 39 10.55 13.70 0.64
N GLN A 40 11.03 12.70 1.38
CA GLN A 40 11.82 11.57 0.84
C GLN A 40 11.34 10.21 1.34
N ARG A 41 10.19 10.18 2.01
CA ARG A 41 9.71 8.94 2.64
C ARG A 41 9.38 7.90 1.58
N SER A 42 8.81 8.31 0.45
CA SER A 42 8.52 7.40 -0.66
C SER A 42 9.81 6.77 -1.22
N ALA A 43 10.88 7.55 -1.36
CA ALA A 43 12.17 7.06 -1.82
C ALA A 43 12.82 6.10 -0.80
N CYS A 44 12.81 6.46 0.48
CA CYS A 44 13.30 5.59 1.55
C CYS A 44 12.52 4.28 1.63
N TRP A 45 11.19 4.31 1.49
CA TRP A 45 10.36 3.10 1.50
C TRP A 45 10.66 2.19 0.33
N LYS A 46 10.89 2.73 -0.87
CA LYS A 46 11.33 1.94 -2.03
C LYS A 46 12.71 1.33 -1.80
N ALA A 47 13.66 2.09 -1.25
CA ALA A 47 14.98 1.55 -0.87
C ALA A 47 14.88 0.41 0.14
N PHE A 48 14.02 0.54 1.16
CA PHE A 48 13.87 -0.50 2.19
C PHE A 48 13.06 -1.72 1.76
N LEU A 49 12.02 -1.53 0.95
CA LEU A 49 11.03 -2.56 0.67
C LEU A 49 11.15 -3.15 -0.74
N LEU A 50 11.45 -2.32 -1.75
CA LEU A 50 11.47 -2.74 -3.14
C LEU A 50 12.86 -3.16 -3.60
N PHE A 51 13.88 -2.32 -3.35
CA PHE A 51 15.25 -2.59 -3.80
C PHE A 51 16.04 -3.41 -2.78
N GLU A 52 15.73 -3.25 -1.49
CA GLU A 52 16.45 -3.86 -0.37
C GLU A 52 17.98 -3.60 -0.41
N ASN A 53 18.38 -2.51 -1.06
CA ASN A 53 19.77 -2.10 -1.24
C ASN A 53 19.87 -0.58 -1.43
N VAL A 54 21.10 -0.08 -1.54
CA VAL A 54 21.41 1.31 -1.94
C VAL A 54 22.25 1.38 -3.22
N ASP A 55 22.19 0.32 -4.03
CA ASP A 55 22.82 0.30 -5.35
C ASP A 55 21.92 0.97 -6.38
N HIS A 56 22.17 2.27 -6.56
CA HIS A 56 21.42 3.14 -7.45
C HIS A 56 21.45 2.70 -8.93
N ALA A 57 22.38 1.82 -9.33
CA ALA A 57 22.46 1.34 -10.70
C ALA A 57 21.31 0.38 -11.04
N GLU A 58 20.79 -0.36 -10.06
CA GLU A 58 19.73 -1.37 -10.27
C GLU A 58 18.31 -0.77 -10.16
N TRP A 59 18.18 0.35 -9.44
CA TRP A 59 16.88 0.94 -9.11
C TRP A 59 16.01 1.29 -10.33
N PRO A 60 16.53 1.91 -11.40
CA PRO A 60 15.71 2.25 -12.57
C PRO A 60 15.09 1.01 -13.24
N SER A 61 15.86 -0.08 -13.38
CA SER A 61 15.35 -1.33 -13.94
C SER A 61 14.26 -1.96 -13.07
N THR A 62 14.47 -2.03 -11.75
CA THR A 62 13.48 -2.59 -10.83
C THR A 62 12.19 -1.76 -10.79
N LEU A 63 12.29 -0.43 -10.88
CA LEU A 63 11.11 0.45 -11.02
C LEU A 63 10.36 0.20 -12.32
N ALA A 64 11.09 0.14 -13.44
CA ALA A 64 10.46 -0.07 -14.75
C ALA A 64 9.73 -1.42 -14.80
N GLU A 65 10.33 -2.47 -14.24
CA GLU A 65 9.71 -3.80 -14.14
C GLU A 65 8.46 -3.77 -13.26
N SER A 66 8.54 -3.23 -12.04
CA SER A 66 7.39 -3.20 -11.12
C SER A 66 6.21 -2.37 -11.67
N ARG A 67 6.51 -1.26 -12.35
CA ARG A 67 5.50 -0.43 -13.04
C ARG A 67 4.88 -1.18 -14.22
N SER A 68 5.67 -1.86 -15.04
CA SER A 68 5.15 -2.67 -16.15
C SER A 68 4.27 -3.83 -15.68
N VAL A 69 4.58 -4.43 -14.53
CA VAL A 69 3.74 -5.45 -13.89
C VAL A 69 2.39 -4.84 -13.52
N TYR A 70 2.37 -3.68 -12.85
CA TYR A 70 1.12 -3.03 -12.50
C TYR A 70 0.28 -2.62 -13.72
N ASP A 71 0.92 -2.08 -14.77
CA ASP A 71 0.23 -1.76 -16.04
C ASP A 71 -0.48 -2.99 -16.61
N SER A 72 0.20 -4.14 -16.62
CA SER A 72 -0.35 -5.40 -17.12
C SER A 72 -1.52 -5.89 -16.27
N LEU A 73 -1.41 -5.80 -14.94
CA LEU A 73 -2.47 -6.18 -14.01
C LEU A 73 -3.70 -5.29 -14.14
N ARG A 74 -3.48 -3.97 -14.23
CA ARG A 74 -4.54 -2.98 -14.40
C ARG A 74 -5.28 -3.20 -15.72
N ALA A 75 -4.53 -3.32 -16.81
CA ALA A 75 -5.07 -3.59 -18.14
C ALA A 75 -5.82 -4.94 -18.21
N HIS A 76 -5.44 -5.93 -17.41
CA HIS A 76 -6.14 -7.21 -17.36
C HIS A 76 -7.41 -7.15 -16.51
N PHE A 77 -7.31 -6.72 -15.25
CA PHE A 77 -8.39 -6.81 -14.27
C PHE A 77 -9.42 -5.69 -14.37
N LEU A 78 -9.05 -4.50 -14.84
CA LEU A 78 -10.01 -3.39 -15.01
C LEU A 78 -10.63 -3.33 -16.40
N ARG A 79 -10.17 -4.14 -17.36
CA ARG A 79 -10.63 -4.07 -18.76
C ARG A 79 -12.15 -4.06 -18.90
N ALA A 80 -12.82 -5.05 -18.29
CA ALA A 80 -14.27 -5.21 -18.38
C ALA A 80 -15.06 -4.14 -17.60
N ILE A 81 -14.43 -3.55 -16.58
CA ILE A 81 -15.03 -2.47 -15.78
C ILE A 81 -14.92 -1.13 -16.54
N GLU A 82 -13.78 -0.87 -17.17
CA GLU A 82 -13.54 0.37 -17.91
C GLU A 82 -14.17 0.36 -19.30
N ASN A 83 -14.25 -0.82 -19.92
CA ASN A 83 -14.77 -1.01 -21.28
C ASN A 83 -15.81 -2.15 -21.29
N PRO A 84 -16.96 -1.99 -20.61
CA PRO A 84 -17.99 -3.04 -20.56
C PRO A 84 -18.56 -3.35 -21.95
N ASP A 85 -18.51 -2.41 -22.88
CA ASP A 85 -18.97 -2.59 -24.27
C ASP A 85 -18.07 -3.54 -25.08
N GLU A 86 -16.79 -3.72 -24.68
CA GLU A 86 -15.88 -4.70 -25.31
C GLU A 86 -16.19 -6.14 -24.91
N LEU A 87 -17.09 -6.35 -23.94
CA LEU A 87 -17.61 -7.67 -23.59
C LEU A 87 -18.58 -8.13 -24.71
N GLU A 88 -18.05 -8.32 -25.92
CA GLU A 88 -18.76 -8.91 -27.05
C GLU A 88 -19.03 -10.40 -26.77
N SER A 89 -20.00 -10.67 -25.91
CA SER A 89 -20.48 -12.00 -25.62
C SER A 89 -21.84 -12.17 -26.30
N ALA A 90 -21.96 -13.19 -27.15
CA ALA A 90 -23.24 -13.64 -27.69
C ALA A 90 -24.20 -14.23 -26.62
N LEU A 91 -23.79 -14.19 -25.34
CA LEU A 91 -24.53 -14.69 -24.19
C LEU A 91 -25.30 -13.55 -23.52
N ASP A 92 -26.49 -13.88 -23.02
CA ASP A 92 -27.36 -12.98 -22.28
C ASP A 92 -26.61 -12.36 -21.07
N PRO A 93 -26.57 -11.02 -20.94
CA PRO A 93 -26.03 -10.31 -19.78
C PRO A 93 -26.63 -10.74 -18.42
N LEU A 94 -27.86 -11.26 -18.45
CA LEU A 94 -28.55 -11.77 -17.26
C LEU A 94 -28.32 -13.28 -17.04
N SER A 95 -27.54 -13.95 -17.89
CA SER A 95 -27.22 -15.37 -17.74
C SER A 95 -26.60 -15.66 -16.37
N GLU A 96 -27.09 -16.72 -15.71
CA GLU A 96 -26.53 -17.25 -14.47
C GLU A 96 -25.46 -18.33 -14.72
N ASN A 97 -25.06 -18.56 -15.98
CA ASN A 97 -23.98 -19.49 -16.28
C ASN A 97 -22.66 -18.95 -15.72
N ASP A 98 -22.01 -19.70 -14.83
CA ASP A 98 -20.74 -19.32 -14.19
C ASP A 98 -19.60 -19.08 -15.19
N GLU A 99 -19.68 -19.64 -16.40
CA GLU A 99 -18.72 -19.39 -17.49
C GLU A 99 -18.97 -18.06 -18.24
N SER A 100 -20.06 -17.36 -17.94
CA SER A 100 -20.39 -16.09 -18.59
C SER A 100 -19.46 -14.97 -18.13
N PRO A 101 -18.87 -14.19 -19.06
CA PRO A 101 -18.10 -12.99 -18.73
C PRO A 101 -18.87 -11.98 -17.85
N TRP A 102 -20.20 -11.94 -18.01
CA TRP A 102 -21.11 -11.09 -17.23
C TRP A 102 -21.23 -11.49 -15.76
N VAL A 103 -21.06 -12.79 -15.44
CA VAL A 103 -20.99 -13.24 -14.04
C VAL A 103 -19.69 -12.76 -13.41
N GLY A 104 -18.58 -12.82 -14.15
CA GLY A 104 -17.29 -12.27 -13.71
C GLY A 104 -17.36 -10.76 -13.46
N LEU A 105 -17.91 -9.99 -14.39
CA LEU A 105 -18.08 -8.55 -14.25
C LEU A 105 -18.93 -8.19 -13.03
N ARG A 106 -20.08 -8.84 -12.83
CA ARG A 106 -20.93 -8.60 -11.64
C ARG A 106 -20.22 -8.92 -10.32
N LYS A 107 -19.43 -10.00 -10.27
CA LYS A 107 -18.60 -10.34 -9.10
C LYS A 107 -17.55 -9.25 -8.83
N ASP A 108 -16.95 -8.71 -9.89
CA ASP A 108 -15.94 -7.65 -9.78
C ASP A 108 -16.56 -6.31 -9.38
N GLU A 109 -17.72 -5.95 -9.91
CA GLU A 109 -18.51 -4.77 -9.49
C GLU A 109 -18.93 -4.87 -8.02
N ALA A 110 -19.40 -6.05 -7.59
CA ALA A 110 -19.78 -6.29 -6.20
C ALA A 110 -18.58 -6.13 -5.25
N LEU A 111 -17.42 -6.69 -5.59
CA LEU A 111 -16.19 -6.52 -4.81
C LEU A 111 -15.75 -5.06 -4.76
N ARG A 112 -15.81 -4.33 -5.88
CA ARG A 112 -15.48 -2.89 -5.90
C ARG A 112 -16.45 -2.08 -5.06
N ALA A 113 -17.75 -2.40 -5.10
CA ALA A 113 -18.75 -1.75 -4.26
C ALA A 113 -18.49 -2.00 -2.76
N GLU A 114 -18.10 -3.22 -2.38
CA GLU A 114 -17.68 -3.55 -1.01
C GLU A 114 -16.48 -2.70 -0.57
N ILE A 115 -15.42 -2.67 -1.37
CA ILE A 115 -14.22 -1.87 -1.09
C ILE A 115 -14.57 -0.38 -0.98
N PHE A 116 -15.44 0.11 -1.86
CA PHE A 116 -15.77 1.53 -1.93
C PHE A 116 -16.50 2.04 -0.69
N GLN A 117 -17.27 1.19 0.01
CA GLN A 117 -17.92 1.57 1.28
C GLN A 117 -16.91 2.05 2.33
N ASP A 118 -15.71 1.47 2.32
CA ASP A 118 -14.62 1.79 3.23
C ASP A 118 -13.76 2.94 2.71
N VAL A 119 -13.44 2.94 1.41
CA VAL A 119 -12.71 4.05 0.75
C VAL A 119 -13.47 5.36 0.89
N ASP A 120 -14.80 5.34 0.74
CA ASP A 120 -15.62 6.53 0.86
C ASP A 120 -15.59 7.13 2.27
N ARG A 121 -15.35 6.35 3.33
CA ARG A 121 -15.21 6.89 4.70
C ARG A 121 -13.78 6.97 5.21
N CYS A 122 -12.78 6.68 4.36
CA CYS A 122 -11.38 6.67 4.74
C CYS A 122 -10.87 8.06 5.14
N MET A 123 -10.29 8.19 6.35
CA MET A 123 -9.66 9.42 6.86
C MET A 123 -10.49 10.69 6.57
N PRO A 124 -11.73 10.79 7.12
CA PRO A 124 -12.72 11.78 6.68
C PRO A 124 -12.29 13.23 6.92
N ASP A 125 -11.44 13.47 7.93
CA ASP A 125 -10.94 14.80 8.27
C ASP A 125 -9.90 15.34 7.27
N ASN A 126 -9.37 14.48 6.39
CA ASN A 126 -8.39 14.88 5.39
C ASN A 126 -9.03 14.97 3.99
N THR A 127 -9.20 16.22 3.52
CA THR A 127 -9.80 16.56 2.22
C THR A 127 -9.18 15.85 1.02
N TYR A 128 -7.92 15.43 1.11
CA TYR A 128 -7.25 14.65 0.08
C TYR A 128 -7.95 13.34 -0.25
N PHE A 129 -8.42 12.60 0.76
CA PHE A 129 -9.09 11.32 0.56
C PHE A 129 -10.54 11.46 0.09
N ARG A 130 -11.01 12.70 -0.05
CA ARG A 130 -12.30 13.05 -0.65
C ARG A 130 -12.18 13.30 -2.16
N GLN A 131 -10.96 13.41 -2.69
CA GLN A 131 -10.74 13.69 -4.11
C GLN A 131 -11.08 12.44 -4.95
N PRO A 132 -11.84 12.59 -6.05
CA PRO A 132 -12.25 11.45 -6.88
C PRO A 132 -11.07 10.61 -7.40
N ASP A 133 -9.99 11.27 -7.83
CA ASP A 133 -8.79 10.57 -8.33
C ASP A 133 -8.10 9.76 -7.23
N THR A 134 -8.05 10.29 -6.01
CA THR A 134 -7.49 9.59 -4.84
C THR A 134 -8.34 8.36 -4.50
N GLN A 135 -9.67 8.51 -4.44
CA GLN A 135 -10.57 7.39 -4.17
C GLN A 135 -10.50 6.33 -5.26
N ARG A 136 -10.37 6.73 -6.53
CA ARG A 136 -10.16 5.83 -7.67
C ARG A 136 -8.87 5.01 -7.50
N MET A 137 -7.74 5.67 -7.20
CA MET A 137 -6.46 4.97 -6.98
C MET A 137 -6.55 3.98 -5.82
N LEU A 138 -7.16 4.37 -4.69
CA LEU A 138 -7.36 3.46 -3.56
C LEU A 138 -8.19 2.23 -3.95
N LEU A 139 -9.29 2.46 -4.65
CA LEU A 139 -10.21 1.40 -5.09
C LEU A 139 -9.53 0.45 -6.08
N ASP A 140 -8.83 0.97 -7.10
CA ASP A 140 -8.17 0.18 -8.13
C ASP A 140 -7.04 -0.68 -7.54
N ILE A 141 -6.21 -0.11 -6.65
CA ILE A 141 -5.14 -0.82 -5.96
C ILE A 141 -5.68 -1.96 -5.08
N LEU A 142 -6.67 -1.68 -4.23
CA LEU A 142 -7.28 -2.69 -3.35
C LEU A 142 -7.96 -3.78 -4.16
N PHE A 143 -8.68 -3.41 -5.22
CA PHE A 143 -9.34 -4.36 -6.10
C PHE A 143 -8.32 -5.31 -6.76
N ILE A 144 -7.28 -4.78 -7.40
CA ILE A 144 -6.23 -5.59 -8.03
C ILE A 144 -5.53 -6.48 -7.00
N PHE A 145 -5.24 -5.97 -5.81
CA PHE A 145 -4.67 -6.77 -4.72
C PHE A 145 -5.57 -7.96 -4.36
N CYS A 146 -6.88 -7.75 -4.25
CA CYS A 146 -7.85 -8.82 -3.95
C CYS A 146 -7.94 -9.85 -5.08
N LYS A 147 -7.88 -9.41 -6.35
CA LYS A 147 -7.85 -10.32 -7.50
C LYS A 147 -6.62 -11.23 -7.51
N LEU A 148 -5.48 -10.71 -7.02
CA LEU A 148 -4.23 -11.49 -6.88
C LEU A 148 -4.20 -12.39 -5.64
N ASN A 149 -4.96 -12.07 -4.60
CA ASN A 149 -4.97 -12.78 -3.32
C ASN A 149 -6.41 -13.22 -2.95
N PRO A 150 -7.04 -14.10 -3.75
CA PRO A 150 -8.43 -14.52 -3.53
C PRO A 150 -8.63 -15.32 -2.24
N ASP A 151 -7.56 -15.87 -1.66
CA ASP A 151 -7.56 -16.55 -0.36
C ASP A 151 -7.77 -15.59 0.82
N VAL A 152 -7.37 -14.33 0.66
CA VAL A 152 -7.59 -13.27 1.65
C VAL A 152 -8.84 -12.46 1.32
N GLY A 153 -8.97 -12.08 0.03
CA GLY A 153 -9.99 -11.15 -0.45
C GLY A 153 -9.83 -9.75 0.15
N TYR A 154 -10.89 -8.95 0.08
CA TYR A 154 -10.94 -7.67 0.77
C TYR A 154 -11.29 -7.87 2.25
N ARG A 155 -10.65 -7.08 3.12
CA ARG A 155 -11.00 -6.98 4.54
C ARG A 155 -10.95 -5.53 4.97
N GLN A 156 -11.95 -5.12 5.75
CA GLN A 156 -11.98 -3.81 6.39
C GLN A 156 -10.67 -3.59 7.17
N GLY A 157 -10.10 -2.38 7.03
CA GLY A 157 -8.79 -2.00 7.57
C GLY A 157 -7.66 -2.02 6.52
N MET A 158 -7.77 -2.80 5.44
CA MET A 158 -6.75 -2.77 4.37
C MET A 158 -6.61 -1.38 3.73
N HIS A 159 -7.72 -0.65 3.60
CA HIS A 159 -7.73 0.71 3.08
C HIS A 159 -6.97 1.69 4.00
N GLU A 160 -6.94 1.45 5.32
CA GLU A 160 -6.19 2.27 6.27
C GLU A 160 -4.68 2.03 6.21
N VAL A 161 -4.25 0.84 5.77
CA VAL A 161 -2.84 0.56 5.46
C VAL A 161 -2.44 1.23 4.15
N LEU A 162 -3.29 1.17 3.13
CA LEU A 162 -3.01 1.73 1.80
C LEU A 162 -2.99 3.27 1.79
N ALA A 163 -3.95 3.91 2.46
CA ALA A 163 -4.13 5.36 2.46
C ALA A 163 -2.86 6.17 2.80
N PRO A 164 -2.11 5.89 3.90
CA PRO A 164 -0.89 6.61 4.21
C PRO A 164 0.23 6.33 3.20
N ILE A 165 0.22 5.16 2.54
CA ILE A 165 1.18 4.84 1.50
C ILE A 165 0.97 5.76 0.29
N LEU A 166 -0.27 5.79 -0.21
CA LEU A 166 -0.66 6.63 -1.33
C LEU A 166 -0.39 8.12 -1.06
N TRP A 167 -0.76 8.60 0.13
CA TRP A 167 -0.52 9.98 0.55
C TRP A 167 0.96 10.34 0.49
N VAL A 168 1.83 9.51 1.05
CA VAL A 168 3.28 9.77 1.05
C VAL A 168 3.86 9.76 -0.36
N VAL A 169 3.49 8.78 -1.18
CA VAL A 169 3.96 8.68 -2.57
C VAL A 169 3.56 9.93 -3.36
N GLU A 170 2.30 10.38 -3.27
CA GLU A 170 1.85 11.59 -3.97
C GLU A 170 2.49 12.88 -3.43
N ARG A 171 2.64 13.01 -2.10
CA ARG A 171 3.26 14.19 -1.50
C ARG A 171 4.71 14.36 -1.95
N ASP A 172 5.43 13.25 -2.13
CA ASP A 172 6.82 13.23 -2.58
C ASP A 172 6.96 13.29 -4.11
N ALA A 173 5.88 13.05 -4.86
CA ALA A 173 5.89 13.03 -6.32
C ALA A 173 6.20 14.41 -6.95
N VAL A 174 6.98 14.38 -8.02
CA VAL A 174 7.45 15.52 -8.82
C VAL A 174 6.89 15.36 -10.23
N ASP A 175 6.29 16.43 -10.76
CA ASP A 175 5.88 16.48 -12.16
C ASP A 175 7.11 16.67 -13.07
N PRO A 176 7.44 15.70 -13.95
CA PRO A 176 8.60 15.80 -14.84
C PRO A 176 8.53 17.00 -15.78
N LYS A 177 7.32 17.44 -16.18
CA LYS A 177 7.13 18.60 -17.05
C LYS A 177 7.49 19.89 -16.32
N ALA A 178 7.03 20.02 -15.08
CA ALA A 178 7.35 21.17 -14.22
C ALA A 178 8.85 21.23 -13.85
N ALA A 179 9.54 20.09 -13.86
CA ALA A 179 10.98 20.00 -13.63
C ALA A 179 11.84 20.44 -14.85
N GLY A 180 11.21 20.75 -16.00
CA GLY A 180 11.94 21.16 -17.21
C GLY A 180 12.73 20.03 -17.87
N VAL A 181 12.38 18.78 -17.59
CA VAL A 181 13.07 17.61 -18.16
C VAL A 181 12.45 17.24 -19.50
N ASP A 182 13.27 17.32 -20.54
CA ASP A 182 12.89 16.91 -21.89
C ASP A 182 12.85 15.38 -21.97
N ASN A 183 11.90 14.81 -22.74
CA ASN A 183 11.71 13.34 -22.86
C ASN A 183 12.98 12.58 -23.31
N ARG A 184 13.99 13.27 -23.84
CA ARG A 184 15.28 12.69 -24.28
C ARG A 184 16.27 12.42 -23.14
N THR A 185 16.04 13.00 -21.96
CA THR A 185 16.91 12.90 -20.76
C THR A 185 16.34 12.00 -19.66
N GLN A 186 15.22 11.33 -19.96
CA GLN A 186 14.35 10.64 -18.99
C GLN A 186 15.01 9.52 -18.17
N HIS A 187 16.23 9.07 -18.52
CA HIS A 187 16.94 7.99 -17.83
C HIS A 187 18.25 8.45 -17.16
N LYS A 188 18.43 9.75 -16.92
CA LYS A 188 19.66 10.27 -16.27
C LYS A 188 19.43 10.92 -14.90
N ASP A 189 18.18 11.13 -14.48
CA ASP A 189 17.86 11.78 -13.21
C ASP A 189 17.09 10.80 -12.32
N LEU A 190 17.82 10.04 -11.51
CA LEU A 190 17.28 9.00 -10.62
C LEU A 190 16.21 9.53 -9.67
N LEU A 191 16.33 10.79 -9.24
CA LEU A 191 15.32 11.45 -8.41
C LEU A 191 13.97 11.49 -9.12
N LEU A 192 13.97 11.87 -10.40
CA LEU A 192 12.74 11.95 -11.18
C LEU A 192 12.19 10.57 -11.48
N ASP A 193 13.04 9.58 -11.77
CA ASP A 193 12.60 8.19 -11.92
C ASP A 193 11.91 7.69 -10.63
N MET A 194 12.48 8.03 -9.47
CA MET A 194 12.00 7.64 -8.14
C MET A 194 10.75 8.37 -7.67
N CYS A 195 10.51 9.60 -8.13
CA CYS A 195 9.40 10.44 -7.66
C CYS A 195 8.48 10.88 -8.81
N ASP A 196 8.45 10.18 -9.94
CA ASP A 196 7.64 10.56 -11.09
C ASP A 196 6.14 10.54 -10.79
N SER A 197 5.47 11.69 -10.93
CA SER A 197 4.02 11.80 -10.68
C SER A 197 3.14 10.94 -11.58
N ARG A 198 3.66 10.43 -12.71
CA ARG A 198 2.91 9.54 -13.60
C ARG A 198 2.74 8.13 -13.04
N PHE A 199 3.57 7.75 -12.07
CA PHE A 199 3.63 6.39 -11.53
C PHE A 199 3.22 6.30 -10.06
N ILE A 200 2.46 7.29 -9.57
CA ILE A 200 1.97 7.31 -8.17
C ILE A 200 1.17 6.04 -7.85
N GLU A 201 0.23 5.67 -8.71
CA GLU A 201 -0.64 4.49 -8.50
C GLU A 201 0.19 3.19 -8.53
N HIS A 202 1.11 3.06 -9.48
CA HIS A 202 2.02 1.91 -9.64
C HIS A 202 2.90 1.72 -8.41
N ASP A 203 3.62 2.77 -8.02
CA ASP A 203 4.57 2.72 -6.92
C ASP A 203 3.85 2.46 -5.59
N THR A 204 2.65 3.02 -5.43
CA THR A 204 1.79 2.76 -4.28
C THR A 204 1.34 1.30 -4.23
N PHE A 205 0.90 0.73 -5.35
CA PHE A 205 0.52 -0.68 -5.44
C PHE A 205 1.67 -1.60 -5.03
N THR A 206 2.87 -1.36 -5.58
CA THR A 206 4.05 -2.15 -5.27
C THR A 206 4.40 -2.09 -3.78
N LEU A 207 4.46 -0.89 -3.20
CA LEU A 207 4.77 -0.71 -1.77
C LEU A 207 3.69 -1.34 -0.88
N PHE A 208 2.41 -1.18 -1.22
CA PHE A 208 1.30 -1.81 -0.50
C PHE A 208 1.41 -3.34 -0.55
N GLY A 209 1.68 -3.91 -1.73
CA GLY A 209 1.89 -5.34 -1.89
C GLY A 209 3.01 -5.88 -1.00
N LEU A 210 4.16 -5.19 -0.96
CA LEU A 210 5.31 -5.55 -0.12
C LEU A 210 4.98 -5.49 1.38
N VAL A 211 4.24 -4.48 1.83
CA VAL A 211 3.75 -4.41 3.22
C VAL A 211 2.81 -5.58 3.50
N MET A 212 1.88 -5.85 2.58
CA MET A 212 0.89 -6.91 2.72
C MET A 212 1.48 -8.31 2.67
N GLN A 213 2.65 -8.55 2.07
CA GLN A 213 3.33 -9.85 2.14
C GLN A 213 3.54 -10.31 3.60
N ASN A 214 3.81 -9.38 4.50
CA ASN A 214 4.00 -9.66 5.93
C ASN A 214 2.72 -9.46 6.75
N ALA A 215 1.81 -8.60 6.30
CA ALA A 215 0.58 -8.27 7.03
C ALA A 215 -0.62 -9.16 6.67
N LYS A 216 -0.64 -9.81 5.50
CA LYS A 216 -1.79 -10.56 4.98
C LYS A 216 -2.28 -11.66 5.92
N ALA A 217 -1.38 -12.29 6.66
CA ALA A 217 -1.71 -13.34 7.62
C ALA A 217 -2.66 -12.84 8.74
N TYR A 218 -2.64 -11.54 9.05
CA TYR A 218 -3.57 -10.94 10.01
C TYR A 218 -4.99 -10.75 9.46
N TYR A 219 -5.16 -10.86 8.15
CA TYR A 219 -6.43 -10.73 7.44
C TYR A 219 -7.00 -12.08 6.99
N GLU A 220 -6.24 -13.17 7.14
CA GLU A 220 -6.72 -14.51 6.83
C GLU A 220 -7.88 -14.91 7.77
N PRO A 221 -9.00 -15.41 7.24
CA PRO A 221 -10.05 -15.96 8.08
C PRO A 221 -9.53 -17.18 8.87
N SER A 222 -10.00 -17.36 10.10
CA SER A 222 -9.64 -18.53 10.91
C SER A 222 -10.02 -19.81 10.15
N LYS A 223 -9.01 -20.59 9.76
CA LYS A 223 -9.21 -21.85 9.03
C LYS A 223 -9.71 -22.90 10.03
N THR A 224 -11.01 -23.16 10.00
CA THR A 224 -11.75 -24.29 10.64
C THR A 224 -11.96 -24.29 12.16
N LYS A 225 -13.07 -24.91 12.59
CA LYS A 225 -13.59 -25.10 13.97
C LYS A 225 -12.68 -25.92 14.91
N GLN A 226 -11.39 -26.10 14.60
CA GLN A 226 -10.43 -26.82 15.43
C GLN A 226 -9.20 -25.93 15.69
N SER A 227 -9.30 -25.19 16.80
CA SER A 227 -8.21 -24.83 17.72
C SER A 227 -6.96 -24.09 17.22
N SER A 228 -6.99 -23.38 16.09
CA SER A 228 -5.96 -22.36 15.82
C SER A 228 -6.58 -20.96 15.90
N ASP A 229 -6.22 -20.23 16.95
CA ASP A 229 -6.63 -18.84 17.14
C ASP A 229 -6.15 -18.01 15.94
N ALA A 230 -6.97 -17.07 15.47
CA ALA A 230 -6.58 -16.16 14.40
C ALA A 230 -5.25 -15.46 14.76
N PRO A 231 -4.32 -15.22 13.81
CA PRO A 231 -3.00 -14.65 14.11
C PRO A 231 -3.05 -13.34 14.90
N MET A 232 -4.08 -12.53 14.68
CA MET A 232 -4.30 -11.30 15.44
C MET A 232 -4.62 -11.56 16.92
N LEU A 233 -5.45 -12.58 17.23
CA LEU A 233 -5.78 -12.97 18.60
C LEU A 233 -4.57 -13.54 19.33
N VAL A 234 -3.71 -14.30 18.63
CA VAL A 234 -2.43 -14.78 19.19
C VAL A 234 -1.53 -13.60 19.57
N LYS A 235 -1.48 -12.57 18.74
CA LYS A 235 -0.71 -11.34 19.01
C LYS A 235 -1.29 -10.56 20.19
N CYS A 236 -2.61 -10.37 20.24
CA CYS A 236 -3.30 -9.71 21.36
C CYS A 236 -3.01 -10.41 22.68
N ARG A 237 -3.12 -11.75 22.70
CA ARG A 237 -2.79 -12.57 23.86
C ARG A 237 -1.33 -12.42 24.27
N HIS A 238 -0.40 -12.46 23.32
CA HIS A 238 1.02 -12.28 23.60
C HIS A 238 1.32 -10.93 24.26
N ILE A 239 0.77 -9.84 23.71
CA ILE A 239 0.93 -8.49 24.28
C ILE A 239 0.37 -8.45 25.69
N PHE A 240 -0.88 -8.88 25.87
CA PHE A 240 -1.59 -8.75 27.14
C PHE A 240 -1.08 -9.67 28.24
N GLU A 241 -0.82 -10.95 27.92
CA GLU A 241 -0.44 -11.95 28.94
C GLU A 241 1.06 -12.01 29.20
N ARG A 242 1.91 -11.57 28.25
CA ARG A 242 3.37 -11.71 28.38
C ARG A 242 4.15 -10.40 28.41
N LEU A 243 3.75 -9.40 27.64
CA LEU A 243 4.49 -8.14 27.55
C LEU A 243 4.01 -7.12 28.58
N LEU A 244 2.69 -6.91 28.66
CA LEU A 244 2.10 -5.95 29.59
C LEU A 244 2.51 -6.19 31.05
N PRO A 245 2.46 -7.42 31.61
CA PRO A 245 2.84 -7.64 33.01
C PRO A 245 4.33 -7.39 33.29
N LYS A 246 5.18 -7.38 32.26
CA LYS A 246 6.61 -7.05 32.40
C LYS A 246 6.87 -5.55 32.33
N ALA A 247 6.04 -4.83 31.58
CA ALA A 247 6.16 -3.39 31.40
C ALA A 247 5.44 -2.62 32.52
N ASP A 248 4.24 -3.07 32.89
CA ASP A 248 3.37 -2.45 33.88
C ASP A 248 2.47 -3.52 34.57
N PRO A 249 2.94 -4.09 35.69
CA PRO A 249 2.20 -5.11 36.43
C PRO A 249 0.87 -4.59 37.01
N GLU A 250 0.83 -3.35 37.48
CA GLU A 250 -0.37 -2.76 38.11
C GLU A 250 -1.50 -2.62 37.09
N LEU A 251 -1.18 -2.10 35.90
CA LEU A 251 -2.14 -2.03 34.81
C LEU A 251 -2.58 -3.42 34.34
N ALA A 252 -1.67 -4.38 34.26
CA ALA A 252 -1.99 -5.75 33.85
C ALA A 252 -3.00 -6.41 34.80
N ASP A 253 -2.81 -6.26 36.11
CA ASP A 253 -3.69 -6.86 37.11
C ASP A 253 -5.04 -6.14 37.15
N HIS A 254 -5.06 -4.81 37.03
CA HIS A 254 -6.31 -4.05 36.93
C HIS A 254 -7.15 -4.46 35.72
N LEU A 255 -6.53 -4.57 34.52
CA LEU A 255 -7.24 -4.96 33.30
C LEU A 255 -7.80 -6.39 33.36
N LYS A 256 -7.12 -7.29 34.08
CA LYS A 256 -7.64 -8.64 34.36
C LYS A 256 -8.82 -8.61 35.33
N GLU A 257 -8.74 -7.79 36.37
CA GLU A 257 -9.80 -7.65 37.39
C GLU A 257 -11.11 -7.15 36.77
N ILE A 258 -11.04 -6.20 35.84
CA ILE A 258 -12.22 -5.67 35.13
C ILE A 258 -12.70 -6.57 33.98
N GLU A 259 -12.06 -7.72 33.76
CA GLU A 259 -12.39 -8.72 32.73
C GLU A 259 -12.49 -8.15 31.30
N VAL A 260 -11.73 -7.09 30.98
CA VAL A 260 -11.73 -6.51 29.64
C VAL A 260 -10.92 -7.40 28.70
N ALA A 261 -11.60 -7.98 27.72
CA ALA A 261 -10.99 -8.84 26.73
C ALA A 261 -9.96 -8.04 25.87
N PRO A 262 -8.71 -8.49 25.72
CA PRO A 262 -7.64 -7.70 25.09
C PRO A 262 -7.96 -7.25 23.66
N GLN A 263 -8.69 -8.08 22.92
CA GLN A 263 -9.15 -7.79 21.57
C GLN A 263 -10.00 -6.52 21.44
N MET A 264 -10.62 -6.03 22.52
CA MET A 264 -11.50 -4.87 22.46
C MET A 264 -10.76 -3.54 22.30
N PHE A 265 -9.46 -3.52 22.58
CA PHE A 265 -8.65 -2.30 22.55
C PHE A 265 -7.29 -2.47 21.86
N LEU A 266 -6.87 -3.71 21.58
CA LEU A 266 -5.65 -4.01 20.81
C LEU A 266 -5.89 -4.21 19.30
N MET A 267 -7.15 -4.39 18.89
CA MET A 267 -7.59 -4.43 17.48
C MET A 267 -8.39 -3.18 17.17
#